data_AF-A0A2H5C901-F1
#
_entry.id   AF-A0A2H5C901-F1
#
_cell.length_a   1.000
_cell.length_b   1.000
_cell.length_c   1.000
_cell.angle_alpha   90.00
_cell.angle_beta   90.00
_cell.angle_gamma   90.00
#
_symmetry.space_group_name_H-M   'P 1'
#
loop_
_entity.id
_entity.type
_entity.pdbx_description
1 polymer ?
#
loop_
_entity_poly.entity_id
_entity_poly.type
_entity_poly.pdbx_seq_one_letter_code
_entity_poly.pdbx_strand_id
1 'polypeptide(L)'
;MKGRQSRYVTGGESFAEIARRPGGTVVMLCLNPGLEEALREASKSLKSAFSRSGRKCRLSAGTAEGPFAGRRQGTATHLFVAVL
;
A
#
# COMPACT_ATOMS: atom_id res chain seq x y z
N MET A 1 -21.05 1.60 -4.18
CA MET A 1 -20.42 2.58 -3.27
C MET A 1 -18.93 2.62 -3.56
N LYS A 2 -18.37 3.73 -4.08
CA LYS A 2 -16.91 3.88 -4.18
C LYS A 2 -16.35 3.96 -2.76
N GLY A 3 -15.40 3.09 -2.42
CA GLY A 3 -14.80 3.07 -1.09
C GLY A 3 -14.16 4.42 -0.75
N ARG A 4 -14.13 4.76 0.55
CA ARG A 4 -13.44 5.97 1.03
C ARG A 4 -11.98 5.95 0.56
N GLN A 5 -11.58 6.97 -0.18
CA GLN A 5 -10.21 7.15 -0.64
C GLN A 5 -9.31 7.49 0.55
N SER A 6 -8.14 6.87 0.61
CA SER A 6 -7.16 7.14 1.66
C SER A 6 -6.42 8.44 1.37
N ARG A 7 -6.25 9.30 2.39
CA ARG A 7 -5.41 10.51 2.29
C ARG A 7 -3.90 10.23 2.26
N TYR A 8 -3.51 9.00 2.61
CA TYR A 8 -2.11 8.60 2.76
C TYR A 8 -1.48 8.09 1.45
N VAL A 9 -2.31 7.85 0.43
CA VAL A 9 -1.85 7.49 -0.92
C VAL A 9 -2.48 8.42 -1.94
N THR A 10 -1.78 8.67 -3.04
CA THR A 10 -2.33 9.40 -4.19
C THR A 10 -2.95 8.42 -5.18
N GLY A 11 -3.80 8.90 -6.09
CA GLY A 11 -4.42 8.06 -7.13
C GLY A 11 -5.76 7.40 -6.76
N GLY A 12 -6.27 7.62 -5.54
CA GLY A 12 -7.65 7.26 -5.18
C GLY A 12 -7.95 5.76 -5.05
N GLU A 13 -6.92 4.92 -5.02
CA GLU A 13 -7.03 3.47 -4.81
C GLU A 13 -7.72 3.13 -3.48
N SER A 14 -8.70 2.23 -3.51
CA SER A 14 -9.38 1.75 -2.30
C SER A 14 -8.70 0.50 -1.75
N PHE A 15 -8.26 0.55 -0.49
CA PHE A 15 -7.63 -0.60 0.16
C PHE A 15 -8.55 -1.83 0.24
N ALA A 16 -9.87 -1.63 0.33
CA ALA A 16 -10.84 -2.72 0.31
C ALA A 16 -10.95 -3.38 -1.07
N GLU A 17 -10.80 -2.60 -2.15
CA GLU A 17 -10.79 -3.12 -3.52
C GLU A 17 -9.49 -3.87 -3.79
N ILE A 18 -8.34 -3.35 -3.35
CA ILE A 18 -7.05 -4.04 -3.43
C ILE A 18 -7.11 -5.41 -2.74
N ALA A 19 -7.70 -5.48 -1.53
CA ALA A 19 -7.80 -6.73 -0.78
C ALA A 19 -8.65 -7.81 -1.47
N ARG A 20 -9.54 -7.42 -2.39
CA ARG A 20 -10.38 -8.33 -3.20
C ARG A 20 -9.73 -8.76 -4.51
N ARG A 21 -8.56 -8.22 -4.87
CA ARG A 21 -7.87 -8.62 -6.11
C ARG A 21 -7.41 -10.08 -6.04
N PRO A 22 -7.22 -10.75 -7.19
CA PRO A 22 -6.71 -12.13 -7.22
C PRO A 22 -5.35 -12.29 -6.53
N GLY A 23 -5.09 -13.46 -5.96
CA GLY A 23 -3.77 -13.81 -5.42
C GLY A 23 -2.69 -13.73 -6.50
N GLY A 24 -1.48 -13.29 -6.12
CA GLY A 24 -0.39 -13.00 -7.04
C GLY A 24 -0.43 -11.59 -7.65
N THR A 25 -1.52 -10.83 -7.47
CA THR A 25 -1.57 -9.43 -7.89
C THR A 25 -0.60 -8.57 -7.06
N VAL A 26 0.16 -7.71 -7.73
CA VAL A 26 0.97 -6.67 -7.08
C VAL A 26 0.41 -5.29 -7.45
N VAL A 27 0.14 -4.48 -6.45
CA VAL A 27 -0.36 -3.10 -6.61
C VAL A 27 0.71 -2.15 -6.10
N MET A 28 1.05 -1.15 -6.91
CA MET A 28 1.95 -0.07 -6.53
C MET A 28 1.12 1.16 -6.14
N LEU A 29 1.32 1.67 -4.93
CA LEU A 29 0.64 2.84 -4.41
C LEU A 29 1.64 3.98 -4.19
N CYS A 30 1.37 5.14 -4.76
CA CYS A 30 2.13 6.35 -4.49
C CYS A 30 1.74 6.91 -3.12
N LEU A 31 2.71 7.12 -2.23
CA LEU A 31 2.48 7.72 -0.92
C LEU A 31 2.25 9.23 -1.05
N ASN A 32 1.46 9.80 -0.14
CA ASN A 32 1.29 11.25 -0.07
C ASN A 32 2.56 11.90 0.53
N PRO A 33 3.34 12.68 -0.23
CA PRO A 33 4.59 13.28 0.25
C PRO A 33 4.36 14.39 1.27
N GLY A 34 3.15 14.96 1.35
CA GLY A 34 2.79 16.00 2.32
C GLY A 34 2.45 15.45 3.72
N LEU A 35 2.55 14.13 3.93
CA LEU A 35 2.25 13.48 5.20
C LEU A 35 3.40 12.52 5.57
N GLU A 36 4.19 12.88 6.57
CA GLU A 36 5.32 12.05 7.06
C GLU A 36 4.88 10.64 7.45
N GLU A 37 3.66 10.52 7.98
CA GLU A 37 3.07 9.27 8.46
C GLU A 37 2.41 8.43 7.37
N ALA A 38 2.47 8.86 6.10
CA ALA A 38 1.78 8.21 4.99
C ALA A 38 2.13 6.72 4.88
N LEU A 39 3.41 6.37 4.94
CA LEU A 39 3.86 4.98 4.84
C LEU A 39 3.26 4.11 5.96
N ARG A 40 3.33 4.59 7.20
CA ARG A 40 2.87 3.86 8.38
C ARG A 40 1.36 3.67 8.36
N GLU A 41 0.61 4.73 8.12
CA GLU A 41 -0.85 4.69 8.17
C GLU A 41 -1.47 3.97 6.95
N ALA A 42 -0.88 4.12 5.75
CA ALA A 42 -1.27 3.32 4.60
C ALA A 42 -1.03 1.82 4.85
N SER A 43 0.13 1.46 5.40
CA SER A 43 0.47 0.07 5.73
C SER A 43 -0.50 -0.54 6.74
N LYS A 44 -0.83 0.21 7.81
CA LYS A 44 -1.80 -0.22 8.83
C LYS A 44 -3.18 -0.43 8.24
N SER A 45 -3.63 0.52 7.43
CA SER A 45 -4.96 0.49 6.81
C SER A 45 -5.10 -0.66 5.81
N LEU A 46 -4.06 -0.95 5.03
CA LEU A 46 -3.99 -2.11 4.13
C LEU A 46 -4.05 -3.42 4.91
N LYS A 47 -3.19 -3.61 5.91
CA LYS A 47 -3.22 -4.82 6.76
C LYS A 47 -4.61 -5.04 7.35
N SER A 48 -5.25 -3.96 7.82
CA SER A 48 -6.61 -3.99 8.35
C SER A 48 -7.66 -4.38 7.29
N ALA A 49 -7.55 -3.85 6.07
CA ALA A 49 -8.44 -4.21 4.96
C ALA A 49 -8.31 -5.69 4.56
N PHE A 50 -7.08 -6.19 4.43
CA PHE A 50 -6.81 -7.60 4.14
C PHE A 50 -7.34 -8.52 5.25
N SER A 51 -7.09 -8.17 6.51
CA SER A 51 -7.62 -8.92 7.67
C SER A 51 -9.14 -8.99 7.65
N ARG A 52 -9.85 -7.87 7.39
CA ARG A 52 -11.32 -7.86 7.26
C ARG A 52 -11.83 -8.72 6.10
N SER A 53 -11.06 -8.86 5.02
CA SER A 53 -11.41 -9.72 3.89
C SER A 53 -11.00 -11.19 4.07
N GLY A 54 -10.39 -11.57 5.20
CA GLY A 54 -9.87 -12.93 5.41
C GLY A 54 -8.67 -13.28 4.52
N ARG A 55 -7.95 -12.27 4.02
CA ARG A 55 -6.84 -12.39 3.06
C ARG A 55 -5.52 -11.98 3.71
N LYS A 56 -4.41 -12.38 3.09
CA LYS A 56 -3.06 -11.94 3.48
C LYS A 56 -2.44 -11.07 2.40
N CYS A 57 -1.53 -10.18 2.81
CA CYS A 57 -0.72 -9.39 1.91
C CYS A 57 0.73 -9.34 2.38
N ARG A 58 1.66 -9.12 1.44
CA ARG A 58 3.02 -8.69 1.73
C ARG A 58 3.16 -7.23 1.33
N LEU A 59 3.74 -6.42 2.21
CA LEU A 59 4.01 -5.00 1.97
C LEU A 59 5.51 -4.77 1.82
N SER A 60 5.90 -3.95 0.86
CA SER A 60 7.27 -3.48 0.71
C SER A 60 7.28 -1.98 0.38
N ALA A 61 8.18 -1.23 0.99
CA ALA A 61 8.34 0.21 0.74
C ALA A 61 9.46 0.45 -0.27
N GLY A 62 9.35 1.51 -1.07
CA GLY A 62 10.38 1.85 -2.05
C GLY A 62 10.11 3.15 -2.79
N THR A 63 10.62 3.23 -4.02
CA THR A 63 10.43 4.35 -4.94
C THR A 63 9.71 3.87 -6.22
N ALA A 64 9.49 4.76 -7.18
CA ALA A 64 8.91 4.39 -8.47
C ALA A 64 9.73 3.32 -9.21
N GLU A 65 11.04 3.28 -8.97
CA GLU A 65 11.96 2.28 -9.52
C GLU A 65 11.78 0.88 -8.91
N GLY A 66 11.12 0.77 -7.77
CA GLY A 66 10.89 -0.50 -7.10
C GLY A 66 11.05 -0.46 -5.58
N PRO A 67 10.82 -1.61 -4.91
CA PRO A 67 11.02 -1.75 -3.48
C PRO A 67 12.49 -1.55 -3.10
N PHE A 68 12.73 -1.11 -1.88
CA PHE A 68 14.09 -1.07 -1.36
C PHE A 68 14.68 -2.48 -1.26
N ALA A 69 15.82 -2.69 -1.91
CA ALA A 69 16.65 -3.87 -1.70
C ALA A 69 17.53 -3.65 -0.46
N GLY A 70 17.24 -4.37 0.63
CA GLY A 70 18.01 -4.29 1.88
C GLY A 70 17.81 -2.99 2.67
N ARG A 71 18.76 -2.65 3.56
CA ARG A 71 18.76 -1.38 4.30
C ARG A 71 19.24 -0.26 3.38
N ARG A 72 18.37 0.22 2.50
CA ARG A 72 18.65 1.43 1.70
C ARG A 72 18.37 2.67 2.55
N GLN A 73 19.27 3.66 2.52
CA GLN A 73 18.98 5.01 2.99
C GLN A 73 18.10 5.71 1.94
N GLY A 74 16.95 6.23 2.34
CA GLY A 74 16.04 6.98 1.46
C GLY A 74 14.60 6.99 1.96
N THR A 75 13.86 8.05 1.64
CA THR A 75 12.43 8.17 1.96
C THR A 75 11.60 7.37 0.97
N ALA A 76 10.76 6.46 1.45
CA ALA A 76 9.84 5.73 0.60
C ALA A 76 8.81 6.69 -0.01
N THR A 77 8.66 6.66 -1.33
CA THR A 77 7.60 7.39 -2.05
C THR A 77 6.50 6.45 -2.53
N HIS A 78 6.73 5.14 -2.48
CA HIS A 78 5.79 4.13 -2.94
C HIS A 78 5.66 2.98 -1.93
N LEU A 79 4.49 2.36 -1.92
CA LEU A 79 4.16 1.16 -1.18
C LEU A 79 3.65 0.08 -2.14
N PHE A 80 4.36 -1.05 -2.18
CA PHE A 80 4.03 -2.22 -2.98
C PHE A 80 3.23 -3.20 -2.14
N VAL A 81 2.07 -3.62 -2.66
CA VAL A 81 1.13 -4.53 -2.00
C VAL A 81 1.00 -5.79 -2.85
N ALA A 82 1.56 -6.89 -2.39
CA ALA A 82 1.36 -8.21 -3.00
C ALA A 82 0.21 -8.94 -2.30
N VAL A 83 -0.81 -9.33 -3.05
CA VAL A 83 -1.91 -10.18 -2.59
C VAL A 83 -1.42 -11.62 -2.52
N LEU A 84 -1.56 -12.26 -1.35
CA LEU A 84 -1.19 -13.65 -1.13
C LEU A 84 -2.38 -14.62 -1.31
#